data_AF-A0A1W9WXI0-F1
#
_entry.id   AF-A0A1W9WXI0-F1
#
_cell.length_a   1.000
_cell.length_b   1.000
_cell.length_c   1.000
_cell.angle_alpha   90.00
_cell.angle_beta   90.00
_cell.angle_gamma   90.00
#
_symmetry.space_group_name_H-M   'P 1'
#
loop_
_entity.id
_entity.type
_entity.pdbx_description
1 polymer ?
#
loop_
_entity_poly.entity_id
_entity_poly.type
_entity_poly.pdbx_seq_one_letter_code
_entity_poly.pdbx_strand_id
1 'polypeptide(L)'
;MGRVDRIGQKHEIQIHVPYVQGSAYEVLAQWYMKGLNLFEKNINGVHYIFRQFENKLDNLIRETMGLGKIPPKVLDPLLENAAQYTARTQEELDQGKNILLELNSFKPGPAMDLIKRIQAMDKSPVLENLLESLLDNYGIELDKTIDHTGEKVIHLNVDRIVDEEFPSLPRRGEVITFDRKTAIAREDLGFFNWDHPFVNQVFDFFITKGEGACATACIMEGSGAGLFLETIFILECIAPARLNMGKFLPAEPIRILISHSGENFTDKDPIPEFLLQLKPDTPGWFMEFEQIKTQLIPELIYQSKTLAQKKADNIMTAALEQIRGTVGKEIDRLKILQKINPDIQEKEITTAQDQLIILMDHLSRARLRLDALRLIRVKS
;
A
#
# COMPACT_ATOMS: atom_id res chain seq x y z
N MET A 1 -18.64 19.26 -13.38
CA MET A 1 -17.47 19.89 -12.74
C MET A 1 -16.72 18.91 -11.83
N GLY A 2 -17.32 18.33 -10.79
CA GLY A 2 -16.61 17.43 -9.85
C GLY A 2 -15.98 16.12 -10.38
N ARG A 3 -16.15 15.76 -11.66
CA ARG A 3 -15.35 14.71 -12.32
C ARG A 3 -13.98 15.22 -12.77
N VAL A 4 -13.88 16.52 -13.07
CA VAL A 4 -12.67 17.17 -13.59
C VAL A 4 -12.01 17.99 -12.49
N ASP A 5 -12.80 18.73 -11.71
CA ASP A 5 -12.34 19.51 -10.55
C ASP A 5 -11.97 18.60 -9.38
N ARG A 6 -10.78 18.01 -9.48
CA ARG A 6 -10.21 17.08 -8.51
C ARG A 6 -8.73 17.40 -8.32
N ILE A 7 -8.22 17.14 -7.12
CA ILE A 7 -6.79 17.22 -6.83
C ILE A 7 -6.04 16.27 -7.78
N GLY A 8 -5.01 16.78 -8.46
CA GLY A 8 -4.19 16.01 -9.41
C GLY A 8 -4.32 16.43 -10.88
N GLN A 9 -5.20 17.39 -11.20
CA GLN A 9 -5.23 17.99 -12.53
C GLN A 9 -3.95 18.80 -12.83
N LYS A 10 -3.52 18.77 -14.09
CA LYS A 10 -2.29 19.44 -14.55
C LYS A 10 -2.49 20.89 -14.97
N HIS A 11 -3.72 21.25 -15.37
CA HIS A 11 -4.04 22.56 -15.94
C HIS A 11 -5.34 23.08 -15.35
N GLU A 12 -5.53 24.40 -15.46
CA GLU A 12 -6.80 25.04 -15.14
C GLU A 12 -7.92 24.52 -16.03
N ILE A 13 -9.11 24.37 -15.45
CA ILE A 13 -10.29 23.84 -16.14
C ILE A 13 -10.96 24.99 -16.88
N GLN A 14 -11.01 24.90 -18.21
CA GLN A 14 -11.75 25.84 -19.04
C GLN A 14 -13.16 25.33 -19.27
N ILE A 15 -14.16 26.05 -18.76
CA ILE A 15 -15.57 25.70 -18.89
C ILE A 15 -16.20 26.59 -19.96
N HIS A 16 -16.47 26.02 -21.13
CA HIS A 16 -17.22 26.69 -22.18
C HIS A 16 -18.71 26.35 -22.05
N VAL A 17 -19.56 27.36 -21.87
CA VAL A 17 -21.00 27.20 -21.71
C VAL A 17 -21.72 27.87 -22.91
N PRO A 18 -21.81 27.20 -24.07
CA PRO A 18 -22.57 27.72 -25.19
C PRO A 18 -24.08 27.67 -24.90
N TYR A 19 -24.78 28.76 -25.18
CA TYR A 19 -26.23 28.85 -25.04
C TYR A 19 -26.83 29.67 -26.19
N VAL A 20 -28.12 29.51 -26.43
CA VAL A 20 -28.86 30.24 -27.46
C VAL A 20 -29.30 31.59 -26.91
N GLN A 21 -28.97 32.68 -27.62
CA GLN A 21 -29.35 34.03 -27.23
C GLN A 21 -30.88 34.19 -27.19
N GLY A 22 -31.40 34.87 -26.17
CA GLY A 22 -32.82 35.10 -25.93
C GLY A 22 -33.57 33.91 -25.34
N SER A 23 -32.91 32.78 -25.09
CA SER A 23 -33.55 31.54 -24.61
C SER A 23 -33.57 31.42 -23.09
N ALA A 24 -34.39 30.50 -22.58
CA ALA A 24 -34.34 30.08 -21.17
C ALA A 24 -32.96 29.54 -20.75
N TYR A 25 -32.18 28.99 -21.68
CA TYR A 25 -30.83 28.51 -21.40
C TYR A 25 -29.85 29.65 -21.17
N GLU A 26 -30.03 30.81 -21.81
CA GLU A 26 -29.24 32.01 -21.49
C GLU A 26 -29.55 32.49 -20.06
N VAL A 27 -30.82 32.50 -19.66
CA VAL A 27 -31.23 32.84 -18.28
C VAL A 27 -30.55 31.90 -17.26
N LEU A 28 -30.58 30.59 -17.51
CA LEU A 28 -29.92 29.61 -16.64
C LEU A 28 -28.39 29.76 -16.62
N ALA A 29 -27.77 30.00 -17.78
CA ALA A 29 -26.33 30.22 -17.86
C ALA A 29 -25.92 31.45 -17.05
N GLN A 30 -26.64 32.57 -17.19
CA GLN A 30 -26.39 33.78 -16.42
C GLN A 30 -26.69 33.59 -14.93
N TRP A 31 -27.72 32.82 -14.57
CA TRP A 31 -28.01 32.45 -13.18
C TRP A 31 -26.85 31.69 -12.53
N TYR A 32 -26.37 30.63 -13.18
CA TYR A 32 -25.25 29.84 -12.65
C TYR A 32 -23.93 30.61 -12.61
N MET A 33 -23.69 31.50 -13.59
CA MET A 33 -22.46 32.29 -13.69
C MET A 33 -22.43 33.52 -12.78
N LYS A 34 -23.48 34.35 -12.81
CA LYS A 34 -23.51 35.64 -12.08
C LYS A 34 -24.28 35.54 -10.76
N GLY A 35 -25.39 34.80 -10.73
CA GLY A 35 -26.22 34.66 -9.54
C GLY A 35 -25.58 33.77 -8.48
N LEU A 36 -25.03 32.62 -8.89
CA LEU A 36 -24.43 31.65 -7.98
C LEU A 36 -22.89 31.62 -8.05
N ASN A 37 -22.28 32.05 -9.15
CA ASN A 37 -20.84 31.88 -9.43
C ASN A 37 -20.32 30.44 -9.32
N LEU A 38 -21.10 29.48 -9.83
CA LEU A 38 -20.81 28.05 -9.73
C LEU A 38 -19.73 27.54 -10.69
N PHE A 39 -19.44 28.27 -11.77
CA PHE A 39 -18.42 27.85 -12.73
C PHE A 39 -17.00 28.19 -12.28
N GLU A 40 -16.82 29.24 -11.47
CA GLU A 40 -15.51 29.64 -10.95
C GLU A 40 -15.23 29.06 -9.56
N LYS A 41 -16.27 28.87 -8.73
CA LYS A 41 -16.13 28.49 -7.32
C LYS A 41 -17.04 27.35 -6.93
N ASN A 42 -16.56 26.53 -6.01
CA ASN A 42 -17.39 25.54 -5.33
C ASN A 42 -18.21 26.23 -4.22
N ILE A 43 -19.52 26.33 -4.42
CA ILE A 43 -20.45 27.03 -3.54
C ILE A 43 -21.19 26.01 -2.70
N ASN A 44 -21.09 26.12 -1.37
CA ASN A 44 -21.84 25.27 -0.46
C ASN A 44 -23.30 25.72 -0.34
N GLY A 45 -24.23 24.79 -0.08
CA GLY A 45 -25.62 25.16 0.16
C GLY A 45 -26.40 25.67 -1.07
N VAL A 46 -25.96 25.33 -2.30
CA VAL A 46 -26.63 25.71 -3.57
C VAL A 46 -28.12 25.43 -3.54
N HIS A 47 -28.53 24.29 -2.98
CA HIS A 47 -29.95 23.91 -2.90
C HIS A 47 -30.76 24.85 -2.00
N TYR A 48 -30.17 25.32 -0.90
CA TYR A 48 -30.81 26.28 0.01
C TYR A 48 -31.01 27.63 -0.70
N ILE A 49 -29.99 28.10 -1.42
CA ILE A 49 -30.05 29.31 -2.24
C ILE A 49 -31.10 29.16 -3.34
N PHE A 50 -31.11 28.02 -4.06
CA PHE A 50 -32.06 27.76 -5.12
C PHE A 50 -33.52 27.86 -4.63
N ARG A 51 -33.86 27.24 -3.49
CA ARG A 51 -35.22 27.29 -2.95
C ARG A 51 -35.73 28.71 -2.66
N GLN A 52 -34.83 29.63 -2.28
CA GLN A 52 -35.19 31.02 -2.03
C GLN A 52 -35.63 31.77 -3.30
N PHE A 53 -35.10 31.36 -4.46
CA PHE A 53 -35.33 32.04 -5.75
C PHE A 53 -36.11 31.20 -6.76
N GLU A 54 -36.42 29.94 -6.47
CA GLU A 54 -37.08 28.96 -7.36
C GLU A 54 -38.29 29.57 -8.08
N ASN A 55 -39.27 30.09 -7.33
CA ASN A 55 -40.47 30.69 -7.91
C ASN A 55 -40.18 31.87 -8.84
N LYS A 56 -39.19 32.71 -8.51
CA LYS A 56 -38.83 33.88 -9.33
C LYS A 56 -38.09 33.46 -10.61
N LEU A 57 -37.21 32.47 -10.49
CA LEU A 57 -36.46 31.93 -11.62
C LEU A 57 -37.38 31.17 -12.59
N ASP A 58 -38.28 30.34 -12.08
CA ASP A 58 -39.26 29.60 -12.90
C ASP A 58 -40.19 30.53 -13.67
N ASN A 59 -40.68 31.60 -13.02
CA ASN A 59 -41.50 32.60 -13.68
C ASN A 59 -40.73 33.31 -14.81
N LEU A 60 -39.48 33.70 -14.56
CA LEU A 60 -38.62 34.33 -15.56
C LEU A 60 -38.34 33.41 -16.75
N ILE A 61 -38.13 32.11 -16.50
CA ILE A 61 -37.93 31.10 -17.55
C ILE A 61 -39.20 30.96 -18.41
N ARG A 62 -40.37 30.83 -17.78
CA ARG A 62 -41.66 30.73 -18.50
C ARG A 62 -41.95 31.99 -19.32
N GLU A 63 -41.72 33.16 -18.75
CA GLU A 63 -41.91 34.44 -19.43
C GLU A 63 -40.97 34.58 -20.63
N THR A 64 -39.69 34.20 -20.47
CA THR A 64 -38.70 34.21 -21.56
C THR A 64 -39.10 33.28 -22.71
N MET A 65 -39.60 32.07 -22.40
CA MET A 65 -40.09 31.14 -23.42
C MET A 65 -41.34 31.67 -24.14
N GLY A 66 -42.24 32.34 -23.42
CA GLY A 66 -43.46 32.92 -24.00
C GLY A 66 -43.20 34.14 -24.89
N LEU A 67 -42.21 34.98 -24.53
CA LEU A 67 -41.87 36.21 -25.23
C LEU A 67 -40.82 36.02 -26.33
N GLY A 68 -40.08 34.90 -26.32
CA GLY A 68 -38.94 34.66 -27.22
C GLY A 68 -37.76 35.63 -27.01
N LYS A 69 -37.74 36.34 -25.88
CA LYS A 69 -36.70 37.28 -25.47
C LYS A 69 -36.64 37.39 -23.96
N ILE A 70 -35.47 37.74 -23.43
CA ILE A 70 -35.25 37.92 -22.01
C ILE A 70 -35.69 39.32 -21.60
N PRO A 71 -36.47 39.50 -20.52
CA PRO A 71 -36.76 40.81 -19.94
C PRO A 71 -35.58 41.27 -19.04
N PRO A 72 -34.67 42.16 -19.52
CA PRO A 72 -33.46 42.53 -18.77
C PRO A 72 -33.77 43.21 -17.43
N LYS A 73 -34.85 44.01 -17.39
CA LYS A 73 -35.31 44.69 -16.17
C LYS A 73 -35.74 43.74 -15.04
N VAL A 74 -35.96 42.46 -15.34
CA VAL A 74 -36.30 41.41 -14.36
C VAL A 74 -35.09 40.52 -14.09
N LEU A 75 -34.30 40.20 -15.11
CA LEU A 75 -33.11 39.37 -14.98
C LEU A 75 -32.03 40.04 -14.11
N ASP A 76 -31.64 41.27 -14.41
CA ASP A 76 -30.50 41.91 -13.73
C ASP A 76 -30.70 42.03 -12.21
N PRO A 77 -31.88 42.49 -11.70
CA PRO A 77 -32.13 42.53 -10.26
C PRO A 77 -32.21 41.13 -9.63
N LEU A 78 -32.71 40.12 -10.36
CA LEU A 78 -32.76 38.75 -9.86
C LEU A 78 -31.34 38.20 -9.64
N LEU A 79 -30.45 38.42 -10.61
CA LEU A 79 -29.05 38.00 -10.53
C LEU A 79 -28.30 38.72 -9.42
N GLU A 80 -28.48 40.03 -9.27
CA GLU A 80 -27.83 40.81 -8.23
C GLU A 80 -28.26 40.36 -6.83
N ASN A 81 -29.57 40.18 -6.61
CA ASN A 81 -30.09 39.67 -5.34
C ASN A 81 -29.58 38.25 -5.03
N ALA A 82 -29.49 37.39 -6.04
CA ALA A 82 -28.98 36.04 -5.88
C ALA A 82 -27.48 36.03 -5.55
N ALA A 83 -26.69 36.90 -6.17
CA ALA A 83 -25.27 37.03 -5.89
C ALA A 83 -25.02 37.50 -4.45
N GLN A 84 -25.76 38.51 -3.99
CA GLN A 84 -25.68 39.00 -2.62
C GLN A 84 -26.10 37.93 -1.60
N TYR A 85 -27.20 37.21 -1.88
CA TYR A 85 -27.66 36.14 -1.01
C TYR A 85 -26.64 34.98 -0.95
N THR A 86 -26.08 34.59 -2.09
CA THR A 86 -25.03 33.56 -2.18
C THR A 86 -23.79 33.95 -1.38
N ALA A 87 -23.32 35.19 -1.50
CA ALA A 87 -22.16 35.68 -0.77
C ALA A 87 -22.39 35.63 0.75
N ARG A 88 -23.57 36.08 1.20
CA ARG A 88 -23.95 36.02 2.63
C ARG A 88 -24.04 34.58 3.14
N THR A 89 -24.67 33.67 2.38
CA THR A 89 -24.77 32.26 2.78
C THR A 89 -23.40 31.60 2.85
N GLN A 90 -22.47 31.91 1.93
CA GLN A 90 -21.09 31.41 2.05
C GLN A 90 -20.41 31.91 3.32
N GLU A 91 -20.55 33.20 3.64
CA GLU A 91 -19.96 33.77 4.85
C GLU A 91 -20.52 33.11 6.13
N GLU A 92 -21.83 32.90 6.20
CA GLU A 92 -22.47 32.21 7.34
C GLU A 92 -21.99 30.75 7.46
N LEU A 93 -21.83 30.04 6.34
CA LEU A 93 -21.31 28.68 6.34
C LEU A 93 -19.82 28.61 6.70
N ASP A 94 -19.03 29.58 6.24
CA ASP A 94 -17.60 29.69 6.56
C ASP A 94 -17.39 30.01 8.05
N GLN A 95 -18.24 30.85 8.65
CA GLN A 95 -18.24 31.10 10.10
C GLN A 95 -18.66 29.85 10.90
N GLY A 96 -19.52 29.01 10.32
CA GLY A 96 -19.92 27.72 10.90
C GLY A 96 -18.85 26.63 10.84
N LYS A 97 -17.75 26.85 10.10
CA LYS A 97 -16.66 25.87 10.02
C LYS A 97 -15.92 25.77 11.34
N ASN A 98 -15.83 24.55 11.86
CA ASN A 98 -14.98 24.27 13.00
C ASN A 98 -13.52 24.17 12.54
N ILE A 99 -12.82 25.32 12.55
CA ILE A 99 -11.43 25.46 12.13
C ILE A 99 -10.51 24.46 12.88
N LEU A 100 -10.77 24.20 14.15
CA LEU A 100 -9.98 23.24 14.93
C LEU A 100 -10.17 21.80 14.44
N LEU A 101 -11.37 21.45 13.98
CA LEU A 101 -11.64 20.15 13.38
C LEU A 101 -10.92 20.03 12.04
N GLU A 102 -10.97 21.05 11.18
CA GLU A 102 -10.26 21.05 9.89
C GLU A 102 -8.74 20.93 10.07
N LEU A 103 -8.16 21.68 11.02
CA LEU A 103 -6.73 21.60 11.35
C LEU A 103 -6.32 20.24 11.93
N ASN A 104 -7.21 19.57 12.65
CA ASN A 104 -6.93 18.23 13.15
C ASN A 104 -7.11 17.15 12.06
N SER A 105 -8.00 17.38 11.09
CA SER A 105 -8.30 16.45 9.99
C SER A 105 -7.15 16.33 8.98
N PHE A 106 -6.47 17.44 8.65
CA PHE A 106 -5.34 17.40 7.72
C PHE A 106 -4.08 18.00 8.35
N LYS A 107 -3.04 17.17 8.48
CA LYS A 107 -1.73 17.57 9.01
C LYS A 107 -0.70 17.56 7.86
N PRO A 108 -0.39 18.73 7.25
CA PRO A 108 0.41 18.80 6.02
C PRO A 108 1.79 18.14 6.13
N GLY A 109 2.50 18.33 7.25
CA GLY A 109 3.84 17.74 7.46
C GLY A 109 3.83 16.21 7.42
N PRO A 110 3.16 15.53 8.37
CA PRO A 110 3.04 14.08 8.37
C PRO A 110 2.45 13.51 7.07
N ALA A 111 1.49 14.20 6.47
CA ALA A 111 0.90 13.78 5.19
C ALA A 111 1.93 13.81 4.06
N MET A 112 2.74 14.87 3.96
CA MET A 112 3.78 14.98 2.93
C MET A 112 4.86 13.92 3.09
N ASP A 113 5.25 13.60 4.33
CA ASP A 113 6.22 12.53 4.60
C ASP A 113 5.68 11.15 4.18
N LEU A 114 4.40 10.90 4.46
CA LEU A 114 3.72 9.68 4.01
C LEU A 114 3.64 9.61 2.48
N ILE A 115 3.27 10.70 1.81
CA ILE A 115 3.21 10.79 0.34
C ILE A 115 4.58 10.47 -0.27
N LYS A 116 5.67 11.04 0.26
CA LYS A 116 7.02 10.75 -0.21
C LYS A 116 7.39 9.28 -0.07
N ARG A 117 7.02 8.64 1.04
CA ARG A 117 7.26 7.20 1.25
C ARG A 117 6.50 6.35 0.22
N ILE A 118 5.23 6.65 -0.02
CA ILE A 118 4.42 5.94 -1.03
C ILE A 118 5.03 6.14 -2.43
N GLN A 119 5.41 7.36 -2.78
CA GLN A 119 6.05 7.65 -4.08
C GLN A 119 7.42 6.95 -4.24
N ALA A 120 8.16 6.76 -3.15
CA ALA A 120 9.41 5.99 -3.18
C ALA A 120 9.14 4.49 -3.40
N MET A 121 8.10 3.93 -2.77
CA MET A 121 7.67 2.55 -3.00
C MET A 121 7.19 2.33 -4.44
N ASP A 122 6.36 3.24 -4.98
CA ASP A 122 5.84 3.17 -6.36
C ASP A 122 6.95 3.22 -7.42
N LYS A 123 8.10 3.84 -7.12
CA LYS A 123 9.25 3.92 -8.04
C LYS A 123 10.19 2.72 -7.97
N SER A 124 10.02 1.86 -6.98
CA SER A 124 10.92 0.74 -6.75
C SER A 124 10.66 -0.39 -7.76
N PRO A 125 11.67 -0.85 -8.52
CA PRO A 125 11.51 -1.97 -9.45
C PRO A 125 11.46 -3.32 -8.73
N VAL A 126 11.60 -3.35 -7.40
CA VAL A 126 11.70 -4.59 -6.62
C VAL A 126 10.49 -5.49 -6.81
N LEU A 127 9.27 -4.93 -6.76
CA LEU A 127 8.06 -5.72 -6.92
C LEU A 127 7.94 -6.29 -8.34
N GLU A 128 8.21 -5.45 -9.34
CA GLU A 128 8.15 -5.85 -10.75
C GLU A 128 9.12 -7.00 -11.03
N ASN A 129 10.39 -6.85 -10.65
CA ASN A 129 11.43 -7.87 -10.86
C ASN A 129 11.14 -9.17 -10.09
N LEU A 130 10.64 -9.06 -8.86
CA LEU A 130 10.27 -10.22 -8.04
C LEU A 130 9.11 -10.98 -8.68
N LEU A 131 8.05 -10.26 -9.07
CA LEU A 131 6.88 -10.88 -9.67
C LEU A 131 7.21 -11.49 -11.03
N GLU A 132 8.03 -10.82 -11.85
CA GLU A 132 8.56 -11.36 -13.11
C GLU A 132 9.27 -12.70 -12.89
N SER A 133 10.19 -12.76 -11.91
CA SER A 133 10.93 -13.99 -11.61
C SER A 133 10.05 -15.12 -11.08
N LEU A 134 9.03 -14.79 -10.28
CA LEU A 134 8.11 -15.78 -9.71
C LEU A 134 7.15 -16.34 -10.79
N LEU A 135 6.62 -15.46 -11.64
CA LEU A 135 5.68 -15.83 -12.69
C LEU A 135 6.36 -16.60 -13.84
N ASP A 136 7.59 -16.24 -14.20
CA ASP A 136 8.40 -16.95 -15.21
C ASP A 136 8.62 -18.42 -14.84
N ASN A 137 8.88 -18.71 -13.55
CA ASN A 137 8.99 -20.08 -13.04
C ASN A 137 7.73 -20.93 -13.26
N TYR A 138 6.57 -20.29 -13.46
CA TYR A 138 5.28 -20.95 -13.72
C TYR A 138 4.80 -20.76 -15.17
N GLY A 139 5.67 -20.27 -16.07
CA GLY A 139 5.34 -20.09 -17.49
C GLY A 139 4.36 -18.94 -17.76
N ILE A 140 4.30 -17.96 -16.85
CA ILE A 140 3.57 -16.71 -17.04
C ILE A 140 4.60 -15.63 -17.33
N GLU A 141 4.71 -15.24 -18.59
CA GLU A 141 5.65 -14.22 -19.03
C GLU A 141 5.03 -12.82 -18.91
N LEU A 142 5.83 -11.84 -18.48
CA LEU A 142 5.47 -10.43 -18.43
C LEU A 142 5.98 -9.75 -19.71
N ASP A 143 5.15 -9.68 -20.74
CA ASP A 143 5.51 -9.02 -21.99
C ASP A 143 5.31 -7.51 -21.87
N LYS A 144 6.44 -6.77 -21.82
CA LYS A 144 6.46 -5.32 -21.62
C LYS A 144 6.34 -4.62 -22.97
N THR A 145 5.16 -4.08 -23.26
CA THR A 145 4.88 -3.37 -24.52
C THR A 145 4.63 -1.89 -24.29
N ILE A 146 4.81 -1.10 -25.35
CA ILE A 146 4.36 0.29 -25.38
C ILE A 146 3.08 0.28 -26.21
N ASP A 147 1.98 0.72 -25.61
CA ASP A 147 0.72 0.76 -26.30
C ASP A 147 0.66 1.90 -27.34
N HIS A 148 -0.44 1.98 -28.09
CA HIS A 148 -0.67 3.02 -29.09
C HIS A 148 -0.73 4.45 -28.49
N THR A 149 -0.88 4.58 -27.17
CA THR A 149 -0.88 5.87 -26.46
C THR A 149 0.51 6.29 -26.00
N GLY A 150 1.52 5.41 -26.13
CA GLY A 150 2.88 5.63 -25.68
C GLY A 150 3.11 5.26 -24.21
N GLU A 151 2.13 4.63 -23.56
CA GLU A 151 2.19 4.19 -22.18
C GLU A 151 2.79 2.77 -22.09
N LYS A 152 3.59 2.53 -21.06
CA LYS A 152 4.15 1.19 -20.79
C LYS A 152 3.08 0.34 -20.14
N VAL A 153 2.74 -0.75 -20.80
CA VAL A 153 1.79 -1.76 -20.32
C VAL A 153 2.46 -3.12 -20.32
N ILE A 154 1.96 -4.03 -19.50
CA ILE A 154 2.54 -5.36 -19.35
C ILE A 154 1.44 -6.38 -19.59
N HIS A 155 1.64 -7.24 -20.57
CA HIS A 155 0.73 -8.34 -20.86
C HIS A 155 1.16 -9.58 -20.09
N LEU A 156 0.23 -10.23 -19.41
CA LEU A 156 0.47 -11.52 -18.75
C LEU A 156 0.16 -12.64 -19.76
N ASN A 157 1.20 -13.16 -20.40
CA ASN A 157 1.08 -14.24 -21.37
C ASN A 157 1.25 -15.59 -20.66
N VAL A 158 0.24 -16.46 -20.79
CA VAL A 158 0.27 -17.79 -20.18
C VAL A 158 0.63 -18.81 -21.25
N ASP A 159 1.89 -19.25 -21.23
CA ASP A 159 2.37 -20.23 -22.21
C ASP A 159 2.05 -21.67 -21.78
N ARG A 160 1.94 -21.91 -20.47
CA ARG A 160 1.61 -23.22 -19.88
C ARG A 160 0.82 -23.01 -18.59
N ILE A 161 -0.39 -23.54 -18.50
CA ILE A 161 -1.06 -23.64 -17.19
C ILE A 161 -0.44 -24.85 -16.48
N VAL A 162 0.36 -24.56 -15.45
CA VAL A 162 1.00 -25.54 -14.58
C VAL A 162 0.40 -25.36 -13.17
N ASP A 163 -0.14 -26.44 -12.63
CA ASP A 163 -0.79 -26.56 -11.32
C ASP A 163 -2.21 -25.94 -11.18
N GLU A 164 -3.22 -26.76 -10.87
CA GLU A 164 -4.61 -26.30 -10.63
C GLU A 164 -4.72 -25.41 -9.38
N GLU A 165 -3.73 -25.48 -8.48
CA GLU A 165 -3.68 -24.72 -7.24
C GLU A 165 -3.08 -23.31 -7.42
N PHE A 166 -2.49 -22.97 -8.58
CA PHE A 166 -1.92 -21.65 -8.81
C PHE A 166 -3.01 -20.56 -8.86
N PRO A 167 -2.79 -19.36 -8.28
CA PRO A 167 -3.78 -18.29 -8.28
C PRO A 167 -4.28 -17.93 -9.68
N SER A 168 -5.60 -17.86 -9.85
CA SER A 168 -6.21 -17.47 -11.12
C SER A 168 -5.89 -16.02 -11.46
N LEU A 169 -5.49 -15.77 -12.71
CA LEU A 169 -5.30 -14.41 -13.21
C LEU A 169 -6.60 -13.59 -13.11
N PRO A 170 -6.53 -12.30 -12.74
CA PRO A 170 -7.71 -11.45 -12.73
C PRO A 170 -8.26 -11.28 -14.15
N ARG A 171 -9.58 -11.33 -14.36
CA ARG A 171 -10.21 -11.07 -15.68
C ARG A 171 -9.90 -9.68 -16.28
N ARG A 172 -9.57 -8.69 -15.44
CA ARG A 172 -9.08 -7.35 -15.86
C ARG A 172 -7.53 -7.25 -15.84
N GLY A 173 -6.85 -8.35 -15.54
CA GLY A 173 -5.42 -8.40 -15.25
C GLY A 173 -4.56 -9.00 -16.36
N GLU A 174 -5.11 -9.24 -17.55
CA GLU A 174 -4.30 -9.65 -18.71
C GLU A 174 -3.37 -8.53 -19.17
N VAL A 175 -3.73 -7.27 -18.89
CA VAL A 175 -2.88 -6.11 -19.12
C VAL A 175 -2.78 -5.29 -17.82
N ILE A 176 -1.57 -5.13 -17.33
CA ILE A 176 -1.29 -4.49 -16.04
C ILE A 176 -0.31 -3.33 -16.20
N THR A 177 -0.20 -2.53 -15.15
CA THR A 177 0.85 -1.53 -14.98
C THR A 177 1.26 -1.44 -13.51
N PHE A 178 2.55 -1.18 -13.28
CA PHE A 178 3.09 -0.82 -11.96
C PHE A 178 3.14 0.70 -11.76
N ASP A 179 2.85 1.50 -12.80
CA ASP A 179 2.83 2.96 -12.69
C ASP A 179 1.44 3.47 -12.28
N ARG A 180 1.38 4.08 -11.10
CA ARG A 180 0.15 4.68 -10.56
C ARG A 180 -0.43 5.76 -11.48
N LYS A 181 0.39 6.53 -12.19
CA LYS A 181 -0.12 7.59 -13.09
C LYS A 181 -0.88 7.00 -14.26
N THR A 182 -0.28 5.99 -14.89
CA THR A 182 -0.88 5.21 -15.97
C THR A 182 -2.18 4.56 -15.49
N ALA A 183 -2.19 3.90 -14.33
CA ALA A 183 -3.39 3.30 -13.74
C ALA A 183 -4.54 4.28 -13.44
N ILE A 184 -4.24 5.52 -13.05
CA ILE A 184 -5.28 6.55 -12.84
C ILE A 184 -5.86 7.02 -14.17
N ALA A 185 -5.04 7.10 -15.22
CA ALA A 185 -5.49 7.51 -16.55
C ALA A 185 -6.30 6.42 -17.26
N ARG A 186 -5.94 5.14 -17.01
CA ARG A 186 -6.49 3.96 -17.66
C ARG A 186 -7.10 2.98 -16.65
N GLU A 187 -8.40 3.14 -16.42
CA GLU A 187 -9.19 2.28 -15.51
C GLU A 187 -9.33 0.82 -16.01
N ASP A 188 -8.99 0.57 -17.27
CA ASP A 188 -9.01 -0.75 -17.88
C ASP A 188 -7.76 -1.59 -17.58
N LEU A 189 -6.67 -0.97 -17.11
CA LEU A 189 -5.45 -1.67 -16.68
C LEU A 189 -5.53 -2.13 -15.22
N GLY A 190 -4.97 -3.30 -14.93
CA GLY A 190 -4.74 -3.74 -13.55
C GLY A 190 -3.56 -2.98 -12.92
N PHE A 191 -3.77 -2.31 -11.79
CA PHE A 191 -2.68 -1.67 -11.04
C PHE A 191 -2.07 -2.63 -10.02
N PHE A 192 -0.93 -3.20 -10.35
CA PHE A 192 -0.23 -4.13 -9.45
C PHE A 192 0.65 -3.36 -8.48
N ASN A 193 0.47 -3.66 -7.20
CA ASN A 193 1.24 -3.12 -6.08
C ASN A 193 1.33 -4.21 -4.98
N TRP A 194 2.07 -3.94 -3.91
CA TRP A 194 2.28 -4.89 -2.81
C TRP A 194 0.98 -5.37 -2.14
N ASP A 195 -0.09 -4.57 -2.17
CA ASP A 195 -1.37 -4.90 -1.55
C ASP A 195 -2.37 -5.52 -2.55
N HIS A 196 -1.98 -5.68 -3.82
CA HIS A 196 -2.88 -6.17 -4.85
C HIS A 196 -3.26 -7.64 -4.55
N PRO A 197 -4.56 -8.03 -4.58
CA PRO A 197 -5.00 -9.35 -4.16
C PRO A 197 -4.30 -10.51 -4.88
N PHE A 198 -4.07 -10.37 -6.18
CA PHE A 198 -3.34 -11.38 -6.96
C PHE A 198 -1.86 -11.48 -6.54
N VAL A 199 -1.20 -10.36 -6.26
CA VAL A 199 0.21 -10.35 -5.84
C VAL A 199 0.35 -11.08 -4.50
N ASN A 200 -0.54 -10.78 -3.54
CA ASN A 200 -0.56 -11.47 -2.25
C ASN A 200 -0.86 -12.96 -2.40
N GLN A 201 -1.80 -13.36 -3.26
CA GLN A 201 -2.07 -14.78 -3.52
C GLN A 201 -0.87 -15.50 -4.12
N VAL A 202 -0.13 -14.86 -5.04
CA VAL A 202 1.11 -15.42 -5.59
C VAL A 202 2.14 -15.63 -4.48
N PHE A 203 2.37 -14.62 -3.62
CA PHE A 203 3.30 -14.77 -2.50
C PHE A 203 2.87 -15.86 -1.53
N ASP A 204 1.60 -15.90 -1.14
CA ASP A 204 1.05 -16.92 -0.25
C ASP A 204 1.22 -18.33 -0.82
N PHE A 205 1.00 -18.48 -2.13
CA PHE A 205 1.20 -19.75 -2.84
C PHE A 205 2.65 -20.22 -2.73
N PHE A 206 3.63 -19.37 -3.07
CA PHE A 206 5.05 -19.73 -2.96
C PHE A 206 5.51 -20.01 -1.53
N ILE A 207 4.98 -19.28 -0.54
CA ILE A 207 5.31 -19.50 0.88
C ILE A 207 4.72 -20.82 1.39
N THR A 208 3.51 -21.17 0.94
CA THR A 208 2.76 -22.33 1.48
C THR A 208 3.06 -23.63 0.75
N LYS A 209 3.47 -23.58 -0.53
CA LYS A 209 3.72 -24.78 -1.36
C LYS A 209 4.77 -25.73 -0.76
N GLY A 210 5.73 -25.18 0.02
CA GLY A 210 6.78 -25.96 0.67
C GLY A 210 7.91 -26.41 -0.27
N GLU A 211 7.93 -25.91 -1.51
CA GLU A 211 9.05 -26.08 -2.43
C GLU A 211 10.18 -25.09 -2.11
N GLY A 212 11.43 -25.44 -2.40
CA GLY A 212 12.60 -24.59 -2.13
C GLY A 212 13.14 -24.62 -0.70
N ALA A 213 12.52 -25.41 0.20
CA ALA A 213 12.98 -25.54 1.59
C ALA A 213 14.36 -26.21 1.72
N CYS A 214 14.77 -27.05 0.76
CA CYS A 214 16.06 -27.73 0.78
C CYS A 214 16.75 -27.59 -0.58
N ALA A 215 18.00 -27.15 -0.59
CA ALA A 215 18.77 -27.01 -1.83
C ALA A 215 20.26 -27.34 -1.64
N THR A 216 20.92 -27.67 -2.76
CA THR A 216 22.37 -27.84 -2.84
C THR A 216 22.93 -26.90 -3.88
N ALA A 217 24.01 -26.19 -3.53
CA ALA A 217 24.67 -25.26 -4.43
C ALA A 217 26.19 -25.43 -4.40
N CYS A 218 26.85 -24.94 -5.45
CA CYS A 218 28.29 -24.90 -5.53
C CYS A 218 28.81 -23.58 -6.05
N ILE A 219 30.05 -23.28 -5.67
CA ILE A 219 30.85 -22.16 -6.20
C ILE A 219 32.05 -22.78 -6.90
N MET A 220 32.34 -22.35 -8.14
CA MET A 220 33.41 -22.91 -8.97
C MET A 220 34.76 -22.20 -8.78
N GLU A 221 34.77 -20.95 -8.32
CA GLU A 221 35.97 -20.11 -8.21
C GLU A 221 36.12 -19.60 -6.77
N GLY A 222 36.67 -20.44 -5.89
CA GLY A 222 36.97 -20.04 -4.52
C GLY A 222 38.38 -20.45 -4.12
N SER A 223 39.08 -19.57 -3.40
CA SER A 223 40.37 -19.85 -2.80
C SER A 223 40.23 -20.81 -1.61
N GLY A 224 39.98 -22.09 -1.92
CA GLY A 224 39.94 -23.19 -0.94
C GLY A 224 38.68 -24.05 -1.03
N ALA A 225 38.85 -25.37 -0.90
CA ALA A 225 37.73 -26.29 -0.69
C ALA A 225 37.08 -25.98 0.67
N GLY A 226 35.76 -25.81 0.69
CA GLY A 226 35.03 -25.47 1.90
C GLY A 226 33.55 -25.83 1.80
N LEU A 227 32.97 -26.21 2.93
CA LEU A 227 31.55 -26.52 3.05
C LEU A 227 30.88 -25.48 3.96
N PHE A 228 29.72 -24.99 3.54
CA PHE A 228 28.87 -24.05 4.28
C PHE A 228 27.44 -24.58 4.36
N LEU A 229 26.79 -24.28 5.47
CA LEU A 229 25.36 -24.49 5.64
C LEU A 229 24.69 -23.13 5.82
N GLU A 230 23.80 -22.83 4.89
CA GLU A 230 22.87 -21.70 5.01
C GLU A 230 21.54 -22.22 5.53
N THR A 231 20.97 -21.50 6.50
CA THR A 231 19.65 -21.79 7.06
C THR A 231 18.85 -20.51 7.14
N ILE A 232 17.54 -20.62 6.91
CA ILE A 232 16.59 -19.53 7.06
C ILE A 232 15.60 -20.00 8.13
N PHE A 233 15.61 -19.29 9.26
CA PHE A 233 14.62 -19.47 10.31
C PHE A 233 13.57 -18.37 10.19
N ILE A 234 12.31 -18.68 10.47
CA ILE A 234 11.25 -17.69 10.57
C ILE A 234 10.91 -17.50 12.03
N LEU A 235 11.05 -16.27 12.51
CA LEU A 235 10.52 -15.84 13.81
C LEU A 235 9.08 -15.38 13.61
N GLU A 236 8.13 -16.13 14.14
CA GLU A 236 6.71 -15.86 13.97
C GLU A 236 5.96 -15.87 15.30
N CYS A 237 4.91 -15.05 15.39
CA CYS A 237 4.00 -15.00 16.52
C CYS A 237 2.58 -15.35 16.05
N ILE A 238 2.02 -16.42 16.61
CA ILE A 238 0.65 -16.82 16.33
C ILE A 238 -0.29 -16.00 17.22
N ALA A 239 -0.97 -15.04 16.61
CA ALA A 239 -1.89 -14.13 17.28
C ALA A 239 -3.16 -13.90 16.42
N PRO A 240 -4.32 -13.69 17.05
CA PRO A 240 -5.53 -13.30 16.33
C PRO A 240 -5.34 -12.02 15.50
N ALA A 241 -5.89 -11.97 14.28
CA ALA A 241 -5.74 -10.84 13.36
C ALA A 241 -6.13 -9.48 13.97
N ARG A 242 -7.12 -9.46 14.86
CA ARG A 242 -7.55 -8.25 15.60
C ARG A 242 -6.46 -7.57 16.41
N LEU A 243 -5.41 -8.29 16.82
CA LEU A 243 -4.28 -7.73 17.57
C LEU A 243 -3.26 -7.04 16.66
N ASN A 244 -3.31 -7.29 15.35
CA ASN A 244 -2.40 -6.75 14.36
C ASN A 244 -0.91 -6.91 14.75
N MET A 245 -0.55 -8.11 15.22
CA MET A 245 0.78 -8.41 15.74
C MET A 245 1.88 -8.18 14.70
N GLY A 246 1.58 -8.38 13.42
CA GLY A 246 2.50 -8.13 12.30
C GLY A 246 3.04 -6.69 12.22
N LYS A 247 2.37 -5.72 12.87
CA LYS A 247 2.89 -4.36 13.00
C LYS A 247 4.16 -4.27 13.87
N PHE A 248 4.30 -5.18 14.83
CA PHE A 248 5.39 -5.18 15.82
C PHE A 248 6.38 -6.31 15.59
N LEU A 249 5.87 -7.47 15.18
CA LEU A 249 6.68 -8.63 14.82
C LEU A 249 6.00 -9.32 13.62
N PRO A 250 6.32 -8.91 12.38
CA PRO A 250 5.98 -9.68 11.20
C PRO A 250 6.71 -11.05 11.24
N ALA A 251 6.34 -11.96 10.33
CA ALA A 251 7.10 -13.20 10.15
C ALA A 251 8.49 -12.85 9.62
N GLU A 252 9.47 -12.77 10.51
CA GLU A 252 10.79 -12.20 10.23
C GLU A 252 11.77 -13.33 9.84
N PRO A 253 12.31 -13.32 8.61
CA PRO A 253 13.30 -14.30 8.19
C PRO A 253 14.68 -13.97 8.79
N ILE A 254 15.23 -14.91 9.55
CA ILE A 254 16.58 -14.89 10.13
C ILE A 254 17.44 -15.86 9.34
N ARG A 255 18.21 -15.32 8.40
CA ARG A 255 19.25 -16.05 7.69
C ARG A 255 20.45 -16.29 8.61
N ILE A 256 20.98 -17.51 8.62
CA ILE A 256 22.24 -17.88 9.27
C ILE A 256 23.12 -18.62 8.26
N LEU A 257 24.37 -18.20 8.14
CA LEU A 257 25.38 -18.85 7.30
C LEU A 257 26.55 -19.28 8.18
N ILE A 258 26.87 -20.58 8.18
CA ILE A 258 28.00 -21.12 8.94
C ILE A 258 28.89 -22.02 8.08
N SER A 259 30.19 -22.04 8.37
CA SER A 259 31.12 -22.98 7.74
C SER A 259 31.10 -24.34 8.45
N HIS A 260 31.71 -25.35 7.83
CA HIS A 260 31.93 -26.67 8.43
C HIS A 260 32.74 -26.67 9.74
N SER A 261 33.48 -25.60 10.03
CA SER A 261 34.18 -25.40 11.32
C SER A 261 33.32 -24.75 12.39
N GLY A 262 32.06 -24.40 12.07
CA GLY A 262 31.14 -23.71 12.99
C GLY A 262 31.33 -22.19 13.07
N GLU A 263 32.15 -21.61 12.18
CA GLU A 263 32.33 -20.17 12.12
C GLU A 263 31.13 -19.48 11.47
N ASN A 264 30.73 -18.33 12.01
CA ASN A 264 29.54 -17.58 11.58
C ASN A 264 29.88 -16.52 10.52
N PHE A 265 29.29 -16.69 9.33
CA PHE A 265 29.38 -15.79 8.18
C PHE A 265 28.04 -15.11 7.84
N THR A 266 27.13 -15.01 8.81
CA THR A 266 25.80 -14.43 8.57
C THR A 266 25.88 -12.96 8.15
N ASP A 267 26.74 -12.18 8.79
CA ASP A 267 26.87 -10.73 8.58
C ASP A 267 28.13 -10.38 7.75
N LYS A 268 28.81 -11.40 7.19
CA LYS A 268 30.05 -11.25 6.43
C LYS A 268 30.01 -12.19 5.23
N ASP A 269 30.26 -11.68 4.05
CA ASP A 269 30.40 -12.55 2.90
C ASP A 269 31.69 -13.39 3.01
N PRO A 270 31.61 -14.73 2.94
CA PRO A 270 32.81 -15.58 2.93
C PRO A 270 33.72 -15.26 1.73
N ILE A 271 33.12 -14.84 0.61
CA ILE A 271 33.74 -14.52 -0.67
C ILE A 271 32.96 -13.34 -1.27
N PRO A 272 33.59 -12.39 -1.99
CA PRO A 272 32.87 -11.32 -2.67
C PRO A 272 31.72 -11.84 -3.54
N GLU A 273 30.55 -11.23 -3.43
CA GLU A 273 29.36 -11.60 -4.22
C GLU A 273 28.90 -13.07 -4.03
N PHE A 274 29.14 -13.64 -2.85
CA PHE A 274 28.87 -15.05 -2.52
C PHE A 274 27.53 -15.58 -3.07
N LEU A 275 26.44 -14.83 -2.90
CA LEU A 275 25.10 -15.24 -3.35
C LEU A 275 24.95 -15.25 -4.88
N LEU A 276 25.61 -14.34 -5.60
CA LEU A 276 25.52 -14.23 -7.06
C LEU A 276 26.31 -15.33 -7.78
N GLN A 277 27.32 -15.90 -7.12
CA GLN A 277 28.15 -16.96 -7.68
C GLN A 277 27.59 -18.37 -7.49
N LEU A 278 26.50 -18.51 -6.72
CA LEU A 278 25.89 -19.81 -6.45
C LEU A 278 25.31 -20.42 -7.73
N LYS A 279 25.75 -21.64 -8.04
CA LYS A 279 25.18 -22.47 -9.11
C LYS A 279 24.50 -23.70 -8.51
N PRO A 280 23.42 -24.21 -9.14
CA PRO A 280 22.82 -25.48 -8.74
C PRO A 280 23.87 -26.60 -8.69
N ASP A 281 23.78 -27.46 -7.69
CA ASP A 281 24.68 -28.60 -7.53
C ASP A 281 23.87 -29.86 -7.21
N THR A 282 24.44 -31.03 -7.48
CA THR A 282 23.77 -32.32 -7.23
C THR A 282 24.15 -32.88 -5.86
N PRO A 283 23.24 -33.56 -5.14
CA PRO A 283 23.51 -34.04 -3.79
C PRO A 283 24.44 -35.28 -3.72
N GLY A 284 24.74 -35.91 -4.86
CA GLY A 284 25.45 -37.19 -4.90
C GLY A 284 26.79 -37.19 -4.13
N TRP A 285 27.51 -36.07 -4.15
CA TRP A 285 28.83 -35.97 -3.53
C TRP A 285 28.84 -36.06 -2.01
N PHE A 286 27.75 -35.78 -1.28
CA PHE A 286 27.72 -35.95 0.20
C PHE A 286 26.90 -37.16 0.63
N MET A 287 26.07 -37.70 -0.27
CA MET A 287 25.24 -38.87 0.03
C MET A 287 26.09 -40.12 0.30
N GLU A 288 27.29 -40.18 -0.26
CA GLU A 288 28.27 -41.26 -0.07
C GLU A 288 29.04 -41.12 1.26
N PHE A 289 29.02 -39.95 1.91
CA PHE A 289 29.78 -39.68 3.13
C PHE A 289 28.88 -39.72 4.37
N GLU A 290 28.85 -40.86 5.04
CA GLU A 290 27.99 -41.09 6.22
C GLU A 290 28.25 -40.09 7.37
N GLN A 291 29.51 -39.69 7.56
CA GLN A 291 29.91 -38.70 8.58
C GLN A 291 29.29 -37.31 8.31
N ILE A 292 29.19 -36.90 7.04
CA ILE A 292 28.60 -35.61 6.69
C ILE A 292 27.09 -35.62 7.01
N LYS A 293 26.41 -36.72 6.67
CA LYS A 293 24.96 -36.87 6.88
C LYS A 293 24.59 -37.01 8.36
N THR A 294 25.31 -37.84 9.10
CA THR A 294 24.90 -38.25 10.46
C THR A 294 25.46 -37.36 11.57
N GLN A 295 26.58 -36.67 11.33
CA GLN A 295 27.26 -35.87 12.36
C GLN A 295 27.33 -34.40 11.96
N LEU A 296 27.96 -34.08 10.83
CA LEU A 296 28.25 -32.69 10.47
C LEU A 296 26.99 -31.85 10.24
N ILE A 297 26.08 -32.30 9.37
CA ILE A 297 24.85 -31.53 9.06
C ILE A 297 23.98 -31.32 10.32
N PRO A 298 23.67 -32.35 11.13
CA PRO A 298 22.92 -32.16 12.38
C PRO A 298 23.59 -31.20 13.36
N GLU A 299 24.92 -31.26 13.50
CA GLU A 299 25.67 -30.35 14.36
C GLU A 299 25.59 -28.90 13.86
N LEU A 300 25.77 -28.68 12.55
CA LEU A 300 25.65 -27.38 11.92
C LEU A 300 24.23 -26.80 12.06
N ILE A 301 23.18 -27.62 11.91
CA ILE A 301 21.80 -27.19 12.15
C ILE A 301 21.61 -26.75 13.61
N TYR A 302 22.15 -27.50 14.57
CA TYR A 302 22.07 -27.16 16.00
C TYR A 302 22.80 -25.85 16.33
N GLN A 303 24.01 -25.66 15.80
CA GLN A 303 24.77 -24.42 15.96
C GLN A 303 24.03 -23.24 15.31
N SER A 304 23.50 -23.42 14.10
CA SER A 304 22.71 -22.41 13.39
C SER A 304 21.48 -21.98 14.19
N LYS A 305 20.76 -22.94 14.78
CA LYS A 305 19.60 -22.66 15.64
C LYS A 305 19.98 -21.83 16.85
N THR A 306 21.13 -22.11 17.48
CA THR A 306 21.62 -21.36 18.64
C THR A 306 21.95 -19.90 18.27
N LEU A 307 22.56 -19.69 17.09
CA LEU A 307 22.84 -18.34 16.58
C LEU A 307 21.55 -17.59 16.19
N ALA A 308 20.62 -18.27 15.53
CA ALA A 308 19.33 -17.72 15.19
C ALA A 308 18.52 -17.32 16.43
N GLN A 309 18.56 -18.13 17.51
CA GLN A 309 17.90 -17.79 18.77
C GLN A 309 18.43 -16.49 19.37
N LYS A 310 19.76 -16.29 19.38
CA LYS A 310 20.35 -15.02 19.86
C LYS A 310 19.89 -13.81 19.04
N LYS A 311 19.79 -13.95 17.72
CA LYS A 311 19.24 -12.88 16.85
C LYS A 311 17.75 -12.66 17.12
N ALA A 312 16.99 -13.73 17.29
CA ALA A 312 15.58 -13.68 17.63
C ALA A 312 15.34 -12.94 18.95
N ASP A 313 16.12 -13.21 20.00
CA ASP A 313 15.98 -12.55 21.30
C ASP A 313 16.18 -11.02 21.20
N ASN A 314 17.07 -10.56 20.33
CA ASN A 314 17.27 -9.14 20.06
C ASN A 314 16.05 -8.53 19.35
N ILE A 315 15.51 -9.21 18.33
CA ILE A 315 14.31 -8.78 17.60
C ILE A 315 13.10 -8.74 18.54
N MET A 316 12.96 -9.75 19.39
CA MET A 316 11.92 -9.84 20.42
C MET A 316 11.98 -8.67 21.41
N THR A 317 13.18 -8.30 21.83
CA THR A 317 13.40 -7.16 22.73
C THR A 317 13.01 -5.84 22.06
N ALA A 318 13.40 -5.65 20.80
CA ALA A 318 13.01 -4.47 20.02
C ALA A 318 11.49 -4.38 19.79
N ALA A 319 10.84 -5.50 19.46
CA ALA A 319 9.39 -5.57 19.31
C ALA A 319 8.66 -5.22 20.61
N LEU A 320 9.16 -5.70 21.76
CA LEU A 320 8.62 -5.38 23.08
C LEU A 320 8.74 -3.88 23.40
N GLU A 321 9.88 -3.27 23.10
CA GLU A 321 10.06 -1.82 23.25
C GLU A 321 9.12 -1.04 22.33
N GLN A 322 8.92 -1.48 21.09
CA GLN A 322 8.00 -0.85 20.15
C GLN A 322 6.54 -0.93 20.61
N ILE A 323 6.11 -2.08 21.15
CA ILE A 323 4.76 -2.26 21.72
C ILE A 323 4.56 -1.30 22.88
N ARG A 324 5.49 -1.26 23.84
CA ARG A 324 5.44 -0.35 24.99
C ARG A 324 5.45 1.11 24.54
N GLY A 325 6.31 1.45 23.59
CA GLY A 325 6.43 2.80 23.05
C GLY A 325 5.22 3.27 22.25
N THR A 326 4.45 2.35 21.65
CA THR A 326 3.25 2.70 20.86
C THR A 326 2.00 2.69 21.71
N VAL A 327 1.69 1.55 22.33
CA VAL A 327 0.47 1.35 23.11
C VAL A 327 0.57 2.07 24.45
N GLY A 328 1.74 2.07 25.09
CA GLY A 328 1.97 2.81 26.35
C GLY A 328 1.81 4.32 26.17
N LYS A 329 2.37 4.90 25.11
CA LYS A 329 2.16 6.33 24.79
C LYS A 329 0.70 6.66 24.52
N GLU A 330 -0.04 5.76 23.85
CA GLU A 330 -1.47 5.97 23.62
C GLU A 330 -2.28 5.89 24.92
N ILE A 331 -1.95 4.97 25.83
CA ILE A 331 -2.55 4.91 27.17
C ILE A 331 -2.29 6.23 27.94
N ASP A 332 -1.04 6.72 27.93
CA ASP A 332 -0.68 7.97 28.60
C ASP A 332 -1.42 9.17 27.98
N ARG A 333 -1.52 9.19 26.66
CA ARG A 333 -2.29 10.21 25.92
C ARG A 333 -3.77 10.18 26.29
N LEU A 334 -4.40 9.00 26.32
CA LEU A 334 -5.81 8.86 26.70
C LEU A 334 -6.04 9.33 28.13
N LYS A 335 -5.14 9.01 29.07
CA LYS A 335 -5.19 9.50 30.46
C LYS A 335 -5.06 11.01 30.56
N ILE A 336 -4.19 11.63 29.76
CA ILE A 336 -4.04 13.09 29.72
C ILE A 336 -5.31 13.73 29.15
N LEU A 337 -5.84 13.18 28.05
CA LEU A 337 -7.04 13.70 27.41
C LEU A 337 -8.28 13.54 28.28
N GLN A 338 -8.41 12.44 29.04
CA GLN A 338 -9.53 12.24 29.97
C GLN A 338 -9.63 13.37 31.02
N LYS A 339 -8.50 13.96 31.43
CA LYS A 339 -8.50 15.10 32.36
C LYS A 339 -9.11 16.37 31.77
N ILE A 340 -9.15 16.48 30.44
CA ILE A 340 -9.52 17.71 29.71
C ILE A 340 -10.83 17.50 28.93
N ASN A 341 -11.14 16.27 28.54
CA ASN A 341 -12.30 15.90 27.73
C ASN A 341 -13.14 14.80 28.44
N PRO A 342 -14.38 15.11 28.88
CA PRO A 342 -15.26 14.16 29.56
C PRO A 342 -15.82 13.06 28.64
N ASP A 343 -15.67 13.20 27.32
CA ASP A 343 -16.16 12.19 26.36
C ASP A 343 -15.30 10.91 26.35
N ILE A 344 -14.09 10.96 26.92
CA ILE A 344 -13.18 9.82 26.98
C ILE A 344 -13.55 8.93 28.16
N GLN A 345 -14.00 7.72 27.86
CA GLN A 345 -14.47 6.79 28.86
C GLN A 345 -13.30 6.03 29.50
N GLU A 346 -13.40 5.73 30.80
CA GLU A 346 -12.41 4.89 31.49
C GLU A 346 -12.27 3.51 30.84
N LYS A 347 -13.35 3.01 30.23
CA LYS A 347 -13.37 1.76 29.46
C LYS A 347 -12.38 1.75 28.29
N GLU A 348 -12.11 2.90 27.65
CA GLU A 348 -11.15 2.98 26.54
C GLU A 348 -9.71 2.79 27.05
N ILE A 349 -9.40 3.35 28.22
CA ILE A 349 -8.10 3.21 28.87
C ILE A 349 -7.87 1.77 29.32
N THR A 350 -8.86 1.15 29.96
CA THR A 350 -8.75 -0.25 30.39
C THR A 350 -8.62 -1.19 29.20
N THR A 351 -9.37 -0.96 28.13
CA THR A 351 -9.25 -1.76 26.88
C THR A 351 -7.84 -1.66 26.30
N ALA A 352 -7.22 -0.47 26.28
CA ALA A 352 -5.85 -0.29 25.79
C ALA A 352 -4.81 -0.97 26.69
N GLN A 353 -5.02 -0.97 28.01
CA GLN A 353 -4.17 -1.68 28.98
C GLN A 353 -4.28 -3.20 28.82
N ASP A 354 -5.49 -3.73 28.67
CA ASP A 354 -5.73 -5.15 28.41
C ASP A 354 -5.09 -5.57 27.09
N GLN A 355 -5.21 -4.75 26.04
CA GLN A 355 -4.57 -4.99 24.76
C GLN A 355 -3.04 -5.07 24.90
N LEU A 356 -2.42 -4.20 25.70
CA LEU A 356 -0.98 -4.23 25.97
C LEU A 356 -0.57 -5.56 26.62
N ILE A 357 -1.30 -6.02 27.62
CA ILE A 357 -1.03 -7.29 28.33
C ILE A 357 -1.16 -8.46 27.36
N ILE A 358 -2.23 -8.51 26.57
CA ILE A 358 -2.48 -9.56 25.58
C ILE A 358 -1.38 -9.59 24.51
N LEU A 359 -0.96 -8.42 24.00
CA LEU A 359 0.13 -8.33 23.03
C LEU A 359 1.45 -8.87 23.61
N MET A 360 1.77 -8.53 24.86
CA MET A 360 2.98 -9.01 25.53
C MET A 360 2.95 -10.52 25.77
N ASP A 361 1.81 -11.09 26.15
CA ASP A 361 1.64 -12.55 26.31
C ASP A 361 1.83 -13.28 24.97
N HIS A 362 1.20 -12.82 23.88
CA HIS A 362 1.41 -13.40 22.55
C HIS A 362 2.85 -13.27 22.08
N LEU A 363 3.49 -12.12 22.30
CA LEU A 363 4.90 -11.92 21.97
C LEU A 363 5.76 -12.95 22.71
N SER A 364 5.54 -13.17 24.02
CA SER A 364 6.32 -14.15 24.79
C SER A 364 6.25 -15.59 24.27
N ARG A 365 5.24 -15.91 23.46
CA ARG A 365 5.01 -17.22 22.82
C ARG A 365 5.48 -17.27 21.36
N ALA A 366 6.16 -16.23 20.88
CA ALA A 366 6.77 -16.24 19.55
C ALA A 366 7.73 -17.44 19.45
N ARG A 367 7.75 -18.07 18.28
CA ARG A 367 8.53 -19.27 18.03
C ARG A 367 9.46 -19.07 16.84
N LEU A 368 10.60 -19.71 16.93
CA LEU A 368 11.57 -19.80 15.86
C LEU A 368 11.40 -21.14 15.15
N ARG A 369 11.05 -21.12 13.86
CA ARG A 369 10.89 -22.31 13.02
C ARG A 369 11.99 -22.34 11.95
N LEU A 370 12.63 -23.48 11.73
CA LEU A 370 13.49 -23.64 10.56
C LEU A 370 12.60 -23.79 9.33
N ASP A 371 12.82 -22.93 8.33
CA ASP A 371 11.98 -22.88 7.12
C ASP A 371 12.72 -23.41 5.89
N ALA A 372 13.97 -22.98 5.70
CA ALA A 372 14.80 -23.46 4.59
C ALA A 372 16.24 -23.74 5.01
N LEU A 373 16.90 -24.65 4.29
CA LEU A 373 18.32 -24.95 4.40
C LEU A 373 18.95 -25.17 3.03
N ARG A 374 20.19 -24.69 2.87
CA ARG A 374 20.96 -24.86 1.65
C ARG A 374 22.39 -25.26 1.98
N LEU A 375 22.81 -26.40 1.43
CA LEU A 375 24.18 -26.90 1.58
C LEU A 375 25.02 -26.41 0.41
N ILE A 376 26.12 -25.70 0.72
CA ILE A 376 26.93 -25.01 -0.27
C ILE A 376 28.37 -25.51 -0.21
N ARG A 377 28.89 -26.07 -1.30
CA ARG A 377 30.32 -26.41 -1.40
C ARG A 377 31.09 -25.48 -2.32
N VAL A 378 32.29 -25.12 -1.92
CA VAL A 378 33.26 -24.42 -2.76
C VAL A 378 34.13 -25.50 -3.41
N LYS A 379 34.04 -25.59 -4.73
CA LYS A 379 34.84 -26.50 -5.55
C LYS A 379 36.20 -25.82 -5.77
N SER A 380 37.26 -26.61 -5.60
CA SER A 380 38.64 -26.23 -5.91
C SER A 380 38.91 -26.22 -7.40
#